data_AF-H3KHU4-F1
#
_entry.id   AF-H3KHU4-F1
#
_cell.length_a   1.000
_cell.length_b   1.000
_cell.length_c   1.000
_cell.angle_alpha   90.00
_cell.angle_beta   90.00
_cell.angle_gamma   90.00
#
_symmetry.space_group_name_H-M   'P 1'
#
loop_
_entity.id
_entity.type
_entity.pdbx_description
1 polymer ?
#
loop_
_entity_poly.entity_id
_entity_poly.type
_entity_poly.pdbx_seq_one_letter_code
_entity_poly.pdbx_strand_id
1 'polypeptide(L)'
;ELARIYETLERPLMRVLFKMERTGVAIDCFALANQSEELAQRIEELRAECERLAGHPFNISSPAQLGQVLFGEMGIPVVKKTASGAPSTDEEVLTELALDHALPKVVLEHRRLTKLRSK
;
A
#
# COMPACT_ATOMS: atom_id res chain seq x y z
N GLU A 1 41.01 -6.24 -8.81
CA GLU A 1 39.70 -6.33 -9.48
C GLU A 1 38.78 -5.14 -9.17
N LEU A 2 38.56 -4.80 -7.90
CA LEU A 2 37.76 -3.65 -7.46
C LEU A 2 38.19 -2.31 -8.10
N ALA A 3 39.50 -2.04 -8.18
CA ALA A 3 40.04 -0.82 -8.77
C ALA A 3 39.65 -0.64 -10.25
N ARG A 4 39.55 -1.76 -11.00
CA ARG A 4 39.12 -1.72 -12.41
C ARG A 4 37.66 -1.31 -12.52
N ILE A 5 36.79 -1.90 -11.70
CA ILE A 5 35.36 -1.56 -11.69
C ILE A 5 35.16 -0.10 -11.29
N TYR A 6 35.86 0.35 -10.24
CA TYR A 6 35.76 1.73 -9.77
C TYR A 6 36.16 2.75 -10.86
N GLU A 7 37.28 2.54 -11.54
CA GLU A 7 37.77 3.48 -12.57
C GLU A 7 36.99 3.38 -13.89
N THR A 8 36.55 2.18 -14.30
CA THR A 8 35.93 1.99 -15.62
C THR A 8 34.40 2.04 -15.63
N LEU A 9 33.75 1.88 -14.47
CA LEU A 9 32.30 1.87 -14.36
C LEU A 9 31.78 2.96 -13.41
N GLU A 10 32.16 2.90 -12.12
CA GLU A 10 31.59 3.80 -11.10
C GLU A 10 31.93 5.27 -11.38
N ARG A 11 33.19 5.58 -11.66
CA ARG A 11 33.63 6.96 -11.94
C ARG A 11 32.97 7.59 -13.17
N PRO A 12 32.86 6.90 -14.32
CA PRO A 12 32.07 7.40 -15.44
C PRO A 12 30.57 7.51 -15.13
N LEU A 13 29.99 6.52 -14.43
CA LEU A 13 28.56 6.50 -14.09
C LEU A 13 28.14 7.72 -13.26
N MET A 14 28.96 8.15 -12.29
CA MET A 14 28.70 9.35 -11.49
C MET A 14 28.44 10.59 -12.36
N ARG A 15 29.18 10.75 -13.47
CA ARG A 15 28.98 11.90 -14.38
C ARG A 15 27.66 11.80 -15.15
N VAL A 16 27.21 10.59 -15.46
CA VAL A 16 25.93 10.35 -16.12
C VAL A 16 24.78 10.64 -15.15
N LEU A 17 24.84 10.09 -13.93
CA LEU A 17 23.84 10.34 -12.89
C LEU A 17 23.71 11.83 -12.56
N PHE A 18 24.84 12.53 -12.40
CA PHE A 18 24.83 13.98 -12.17
C PHE A 18 24.11 14.77 -13.28
N LYS A 19 24.28 14.37 -14.54
CA LYS A 19 23.57 15.01 -15.66
C LYS A 19 22.08 14.68 -15.65
N MET A 20 21.72 13.42 -15.39
CA MET A 20 20.33 12.98 -15.30
C MET A 20 19.59 13.72 -14.18
N GLU A 21 20.18 13.78 -12.99
CA GLU A 21 19.62 14.46 -11.83
C GLU A 21 19.42 15.96 -12.06
N ARG A 22 20.40 16.65 -12.65
CA ARG A 22 20.27 18.09 -12.99
C ARG A 22 19.27 18.38 -14.10
N THR A 23 19.08 17.44 -15.02
CA THR A 23 18.09 17.58 -16.10
C THR A 23 16.68 17.37 -15.55
N GLY A 24 16.52 16.40 -14.66
CA GLY A 24 15.23 16.03 -14.08
C GLY A 24 14.31 15.37 -15.09
N VAL A 25 13.04 15.25 -14.70
CA VAL A 25 11.96 14.77 -15.56
C VAL A 25 10.83 15.79 -15.55
N ALA A 26 10.27 16.08 -16.72
CA ALA A 26 9.11 16.96 -16.81
C ALA A 26 7.88 16.23 -16.27
N ILE A 27 7.15 16.88 -15.36
CA ILE A 27 5.96 16.33 -14.72
C ILE A 27 4.80 17.31 -14.95
N ASP A 28 3.65 16.78 -15.34
CA ASP A 28 2.41 17.55 -15.39
C ASP A 28 1.80 17.63 -13.98
N CYS A 29 2.05 18.75 -13.31
CA CYS A 29 1.55 18.99 -11.95
C CYS A 29 0.01 19.05 -11.89
N PHE A 30 -0.66 19.53 -12.94
CA PHE A 30 -2.12 19.66 -12.95
C PHE A 30 -2.78 18.29 -13.12
N ALA A 31 -2.27 17.47 -14.04
CA ALA A 31 -2.75 16.10 -14.22
C ALA A 31 -2.57 15.28 -12.94
N LEU A 32 -1.43 15.41 -12.25
CA LEU A 32 -1.19 14.74 -10.97
C LEU A 32 -2.10 15.24 -9.85
N ALA A 33 -2.36 16.54 -9.77
CA ALA A 33 -3.27 17.09 -8.77
C ALA A 33 -4.69 16.54 -8.93
N ASN A 34 -5.19 16.52 -10.17
CA ASN A 34 -6.51 15.97 -10.48
C ASN A 34 -6.59 14.47 -10.14
N GLN A 35 -5.58 13.68 -10.53
CA GLN A 35 -5.53 12.26 -10.16
C GLN A 35 -5.48 12.04 -8.65
N SER A 36 -4.73 12.88 -7.92
CA SER A 36 -4.66 12.81 -6.46
C SER A 36 -6.03 13.05 -5.81
N GLU A 37 -6.81 13.99 -6.35
CA GLU A 37 -8.17 14.28 -5.88
C GLU A 37 -9.15 13.14 -6.19
N GLU A 38 -9.13 12.59 -7.40
CA GLU A 38 -9.93 11.41 -7.78
C GLU A 38 -9.63 10.21 -6.88
N LEU A 39 -8.35 9.93 -6.64
CA LEU A 39 -7.91 8.89 -5.73
C LEU A 39 -8.38 9.18 -4.31
N ALA A 40 -8.38 10.44 -3.87
CA ALA A 40 -8.83 10.81 -2.55
C ALA A 40 -10.33 10.53 -2.34
N GLN A 41 -11.16 10.92 -3.30
CA GLN A 41 -12.58 10.62 -3.27
C GLN A 41 -12.82 9.11 -3.20
N ARG A 42 -12.12 8.34 -4.05
CA ARG A 42 -12.26 6.88 -4.07
C ARG A 42 -11.80 6.20 -2.78
N ILE A 43 -10.74 6.69 -2.14
CA ILE A 43 -10.26 6.19 -0.85
C ILE A 43 -11.32 6.41 0.24
N GLU A 44 -11.97 7.59 0.27
CA GLU A 44 -13.02 7.87 1.25
C GLU A 44 -14.27 7.02 1.03
N GLU A 45 -14.66 6.77 -0.22
CA GLU A 45 -15.75 5.83 -0.55
C GLU A 45 -15.46 4.42 -0.03
N LEU A 46 -14.25 3.91 -0.28
CA LEU A 46 -13.83 2.58 0.19
C LEU A 46 -13.72 2.53 1.71
N ARG A 47 -13.32 3.62 2.36
CA ARG A 47 -13.33 3.73 3.82
C ARG A 47 -14.75 3.59 4.35
N ALA A 48 -15.69 4.38 3.83
CA ALA A 48 -17.08 4.33 4.27
C ALA A 48 -17.69 2.95 4.03
N GLU A 49 -17.33 2.29 2.92
CA GLU A 49 -17.74 0.92 2.65
C GLU A 49 -17.15 -0.07 3.66
N CYS A 50 -15.87 0.03 4.01
CA CYS A 50 -15.26 -0.80 5.05
C CYS A 50 -15.95 -0.63 6.40
N GLU A 51 -16.21 0.62 6.82
CA GLU A 51 -16.88 0.92 8.09
C GLU A 51 -18.31 0.37 8.11
N ARG A 52 -19.03 0.47 6.99
CA ARG A 52 -20.37 -0.13 6.83
C ARG A 52 -20.35 -1.65 6.93
N LEU A 53 -19.35 -2.30 6.32
CA LEU A 53 -19.20 -3.76 6.35
C LEU A 53 -18.77 -4.26 7.74
N ALA A 54 -17.96 -3.49 8.45
CA ALA A 54 -17.56 -3.78 9.83
C ALA A 54 -18.66 -3.46 10.86
N GLY A 55 -19.59 -2.55 10.52
CA GLY A 55 -20.67 -2.10 11.40
C GLY A 55 -20.28 -0.95 12.34
N HIS A 56 -19.02 -0.50 12.34
CA HIS A 56 -18.57 0.65 13.10
C HIS A 56 -17.33 1.32 12.44
N PRO A 57 -17.04 2.60 12.78
CA PRO A 57 -15.82 3.26 12.35
C PRO A 57 -14.57 2.62 12.97
N PHE A 58 -13.51 2.43 12.17
CA PHE A 58 -12.20 1.98 12.64
C PHE A 58 -11.06 2.48 11.74
N ASN A 59 -9.82 2.30 12.19
CA ASN A 59 -8.65 2.65 11.41
C ASN A 59 -8.19 1.48 10.53
N ILE A 60 -8.57 1.51 9.25
CA ILE A 60 -8.23 0.52 8.21
C ILE A 60 -6.71 0.40 8.00
N SER A 61 -5.97 1.49 8.23
CA SER A 61 -4.51 1.51 8.11
C SER A 61 -3.80 0.84 9.29
N SER A 62 -4.50 0.56 10.40
CA SER A 62 -3.95 -0.13 11.57
C SER A 62 -4.16 -1.65 11.45
N PRO A 63 -3.10 -2.45 11.29
CA PRO A 63 -3.22 -3.91 11.22
C PRO A 63 -3.86 -4.53 12.46
N ALA A 64 -3.66 -3.91 13.64
CA ALA A 64 -4.22 -4.39 14.90
C ALA A 64 -5.75 -4.20 14.95
N GLN A 65 -6.26 -3.02 14.58
CA GLN A 65 -7.71 -2.77 14.55
C GLN A 65 -8.39 -3.60 13.47
N LEU A 66 -7.80 -3.68 12.27
CA LEU A 66 -8.32 -4.53 11.21
C LEU A 66 -8.36 -6.01 11.63
N GLY A 67 -7.31 -6.49 12.31
CA GLY A 67 -7.27 -7.86 12.83
C GLY A 67 -8.37 -8.12 13.87
N GLN A 68 -8.64 -7.16 14.76
CA GLN A 68 -9.74 -7.26 15.72
C GLN A 68 -11.10 -7.36 15.02
N VAL A 69 -11.35 -6.51 14.01
CA VAL A 69 -12.60 -6.54 13.23
C VAL A 69 -12.77 -7.87 12.49
N LEU A 70 -11.74 -8.30 11.75
CA LEU A 70 -11.83 -9.53 10.93
C LEU A 70 -11.93 -10.79 11.78
N PHE A 71 -11.02 -10.97 12.75
CA PHE A 71 -10.86 -12.25 13.44
C PHE A 71 -11.58 -12.29 14.80
N GLY A 72 -11.78 -11.13 15.43
CA GLY A 72 -12.49 -11.03 16.71
C GLY A 72 -13.99 -10.86 16.51
N GLU A 73 -14.39 -9.81 15.80
CA GLU A 73 -15.81 -9.40 15.69
C GLU A 73 -16.55 -10.18 14.61
N MET A 74 -15.97 -10.28 13.41
CA MET A 74 -16.55 -11.06 12.30
C MET A 74 -16.28 -12.57 12.42
N GLY A 75 -15.40 -12.98 13.33
CA GLY A 75 -15.09 -14.39 13.58
C GLY A 75 -14.47 -15.15 12.40
N ILE A 76 -13.83 -14.44 11.46
CA ILE A 76 -13.15 -15.06 10.31
C ILE A 76 -11.98 -15.91 10.82
N PRO A 77 -11.73 -17.11 10.27
CA PRO A 77 -10.62 -17.95 10.70
C PRO A 77 -9.26 -17.31 10.39
N VAL A 78 -8.33 -17.44 11.35
CA VAL A 78 -6.95 -16.96 11.19
C VAL A 78 -6.18 -17.94 10.32
N VAL A 79 -5.81 -17.50 9.11
CA VAL A 79 -5.01 -18.31 8.15
C VAL A 79 -3.53 -18.38 8.55
N LYS A 80 -2.96 -17.23 8.95
CA LYS A 80 -1.53 -17.07 9.21
C LYS A 80 -1.31 -16.12 10.39
N LYS A 81 -0.25 -16.36 11.16
CA LYS A 81 0.17 -15.49 12.27
C LYS A 81 1.53 -14.85 11.95
N THR A 82 1.72 -13.62 12.42
CA THR A 82 3.01 -12.93 12.36
C THR A 82 4.01 -13.55 13.34
N ALA A 83 5.29 -13.15 13.25
CA ALA A 83 6.32 -13.58 14.21
C ALA A 83 6.01 -13.22 15.66
N SER A 84 5.19 -12.17 15.89
CA SER A 84 4.70 -11.77 17.22
C SER A 84 3.47 -12.55 17.69
N GLY A 85 2.97 -13.51 16.89
CA GLY A 85 1.81 -14.34 17.22
C GLY A 85 0.45 -13.69 16.94
N ALA A 86 0.42 -12.45 16.45
CA ALA A 86 -0.82 -11.77 16.06
C ALA A 86 -1.36 -12.34 14.74
N PRO A 87 -2.67 -12.36 14.52
CA PRO A 87 -3.25 -12.69 13.22
C PRO A 87 -2.70 -11.76 12.12
N SER A 88 -2.22 -12.34 11.01
CA SER A 88 -1.69 -11.55 9.90
C SER A 88 -2.85 -10.93 9.11
N THR A 89 -2.69 -9.66 8.75
CA THR A 89 -3.55 -8.94 7.79
C THR A 89 -2.74 -8.50 6.58
N ASP A 90 -1.73 -9.29 6.19
CA ASP A 90 -0.90 -9.00 5.02
C ASP A 90 -1.66 -9.23 3.72
N GLU A 91 -1.09 -8.73 2.61
CA GLU A 91 -1.73 -8.76 1.29
C GLU A 91 -2.07 -10.19 0.83
N GLU A 92 -1.18 -11.15 1.07
CA GLU A 92 -1.39 -12.57 0.77
C GLU A 92 -2.62 -13.13 1.51
N VAL A 93 -2.69 -12.91 2.83
CA VAL A 93 -3.79 -13.41 3.68
C VAL A 93 -5.11 -12.75 3.31
N LEU A 94 -5.11 -11.43 3.12
CA LEU A 94 -6.32 -10.70 2.74
C LEU A 94 -6.83 -11.12 1.35
N THR A 95 -5.92 -11.50 0.43
CA THR A 95 -6.30 -11.97 -0.91
C THR A 95 -7.01 -13.31 -0.85
N GLU A 96 -6.53 -14.23 -0.02
CA GLU A 96 -7.19 -15.51 0.23
C GLU A 96 -8.57 -15.30 0.87
N LEU A 97 -8.63 -14.49 1.94
CA LEU A 97 -9.89 -14.18 2.62
C LEU A 97 -10.90 -13.42 1.75
N ALA A 98 -10.44 -12.68 0.74
CA ALA A 98 -11.29 -11.94 -0.19
C ALA A 98 -12.08 -12.84 -1.15
N LEU A 99 -11.76 -14.14 -1.23
CA LEU A 99 -12.53 -15.11 -2.01
C LEU A 99 -13.90 -15.36 -1.37
N ASP A 100 -13.96 -15.38 -0.04
CA ASP A 100 -15.16 -15.73 0.73
C ASP A 100 -15.80 -14.53 1.45
N HIS A 101 -15.04 -13.44 1.67
CA HIS A 101 -15.49 -12.29 2.46
C HIS A 101 -15.33 -10.95 1.72
N ALA A 102 -16.37 -10.12 1.80
CA ALA A 102 -16.39 -8.81 1.13
C ALA A 102 -15.41 -7.80 1.76
N LEU A 103 -15.28 -7.76 3.09
CA LEU A 103 -14.46 -6.75 3.78
C LEU A 103 -12.97 -6.83 3.39
N PRO A 104 -12.30 -8.01 3.39
CA PRO A 104 -10.92 -8.13 2.90
C PRO A 104 -10.71 -7.59 1.49
N LYS A 105 -11.67 -7.79 0.58
CA LYS A 105 -11.60 -7.29 -0.81
C LYS A 105 -11.58 -5.76 -0.85
N VAL A 106 -12.46 -5.10 -0.11
CA VAL A 106 -12.54 -3.63 -0.04
C VAL A 106 -11.28 -3.06 0.63
N VAL A 107 -10.79 -3.72 1.68
CA VAL A 107 -9.57 -3.32 2.40
C VAL A 107 -8.32 -3.39 1.51
N LEU A 108 -8.20 -4.44 0.69
CA LEU A 108 -7.10 -4.57 -0.28
C LEU A 108 -7.08 -3.40 -1.25
N GLU A 109 -8.23 -3.06 -1.84
CA GLU A 109 -8.33 -1.94 -2.77
C GLU A 109 -8.04 -0.61 -2.08
N HIS A 110 -8.58 -0.38 -0.87
CA HIS A 110 -8.28 0.81 -0.08
C HIS A 110 -6.77 0.96 0.17
N ARG A 111 -6.09 -0.13 0.57
CA ARG A 111 -4.63 -0.12 0.81
C ARG A 111 -3.84 0.14 -0.46
N ARG A 112 -4.26 -0.45 -1.59
CA ARG A 112 -3.64 -0.23 -2.90
C ARG A 112 -3.71 1.24 -3.32
N LEU A 113 -4.89 1.86 -3.26
CA LEU A 113 -5.06 3.26 -3.64
C LEU A 113 -4.37 4.21 -2.67
N THR A 114 -4.44 3.93 -1.37
CA THR A 114 -3.73 4.73 -0.35
C THR A 114 -2.22 4.72 -0.60
N LYS A 115 -1.65 3.56 -0.91
CA LYS A 115 -0.21 3.40 -1.20
C LYS A 115 0.19 4.11 -2.50
N LEU A 116 -0.69 4.12 -3.51
CA LEU A 116 -0.47 4.84 -4.75
C LEU A 116 -0.48 6.37 -4.54
N ARG A 117 -1.41 6.88 -3.73
CA ARG A 117 -1.52 8.33 -3.45
C ARG A 117 -0.40 8.84 -2.54
N SER A 118 0.13 8.00 -1.64
CA SER A 118 1.16 8.42 -0.67
C SER A 118 2.60 8.35 -1.20
N LYS A 119 2.83 7.75 -2.36
CA LYS A 119 4.18 7.45 -2.89
C LYS A 119 4.51 8.24 -4.14
#